data_AF-A0A834VCN9-F1
#
_entry.id   AF-A0A834VCN9-F1
#
_cell.length_a   1.000
_cell.length_b   1.000
_cell.length_c   1.000
_cell.angle_alpha   90.00
_cell.angle_beta   90.00
_cell.angle_gamma   90.00
#
_symmetry.space_group_name_H-M   'P 1'
#
loop_
_entity.id
_entity.type
_entity.pdbx_description
1 polymer ?
#
loop_
_entity_poly.entity_id
_entity_poly.type
_entity_poly.pdbx_seq_one_letter_code
_entity_poly.pdbx_strand_id
1 'polypeptide(L)'
;MSIIRRSESINVLLKQYRLRKFMQQILVQSYHGRSLIGKRDVVGYGFNGSYTYYDTTDMPYPAIRFREETEEITRLREKEKNDWKQLTLEEKKKLYRHSFCLTLSEIEAPTGEWKYQLSIIFFLVGIALYYFSFARRHFFAPLPKSMTPEGKQELEIWKFYTNRIQFLVWLQNSIMRKAIGNKFLICSAIK
;
A
#
# COMPACT_ATOMS: atom_id res chain seq x y z
N MET A 1 -12.28 20.13 46.94
CA MET A 1 -11.64 20.93 45.86
C MET A 1 -10.12 20.79 45.76
N SER A 2 -9.40 20.33 46.78
CA SER A 2 -7.92 20.17 46.75
C SER A 2 -7.43 18.99 45.90
N ILE A 3 -8.15 17.85 45.91
CA ILE A 3 -7.78 16.63 45.19
C ILE A 3 -7.91 16.80 43.67
N ILE A 4 -8.97 17.50 43.22
CA ILE A 4 -9.23 17.77 41.80
C ILE A 4 -8.11 18.66 41.22
N ARG A 5 -7.73 19.75 41.92
CA ARG A 5 -6.60 20.60 41.52
C ARG A 5 -5.27 19.83 41.44
N ARG A 6 -5.06 18.85 42.33
CA ARG A 6 -3.86 17.99 42.32
C ARG A 6 -3.84 17.05 41.12
N SER A 7 -5.00 16.48 40.76
CA SER A 7 -5.15 15.63 39.57
C SER A 7 -4.87 16.39 38.27
N GLU A 8 -5.42 17.59 38.12
CA GLU A 8 -5.16 18.44 36.95
C GLU A 8 -3.68 18.83 36.84
N SER A 9 -3.05 19.19 37.97
CA SER A 9 -1.62 19.50 38.01
C SER A 9 -0.75 18.30 37.61
N ILE A 10 -1.09 17.09 38.06
CA ILE A 10 -0.40 15.85 37.69
C ILE A 10 -0.56 15.57 36.18
N ASN A 11 -1.75 15.76 35.62
CA ASN A 11 -1.99 15.56 34.20
C ASN A 11 -1.22 16.56 33.33
N VAL A 12 -1.10 17.82 33.75
CA VAL A 12 -0.28 18.84 33.09
C VAL A 12 1.20 18.45 33.13
N LEU A 13 1.72 18.02 34.28
CA LEU A 13 3.10 17.57 34.42
C LEU A 13 3.39 16.32 33.58
N LEU A 14 2.49 15.35 33.56
CA LEU A 14 2.62 14.15 32.71
C LEU A 14 2.59 14.51 31.22
N LYS A 15 1.75 15.45 30.81
CA LYS A 15 1.69 15.95 29.42
C LYS A 15 2.99 16.68 29.05
N GLN A 16 3.50 17.54 29.93
CA GLN A 16 4.78 18.22 29.74
C GLN A 16 5.95 17.24 29.68
N TYR A 17 5.98 16.25 30.57
CA TYR A 17 7.01 15.19 30.57
C TYR A 17 6.94 14.35 29.29
N ARG A 18 5.74 13.98 28.84
CA ARG A 18 5.52 13.21 27.60
C ARG A 18 5.96 14.02 26.37
N LEU A 19 5.61 15.31 26.30
CA LEU A 19 6.07 16.22 25.25
C LEU A 19 7.59 16.40 25.27
N ARG A 20 8.19 16.57 26.46
CA ARG A 20 9.64 16.71 26.61
C ARG A 20 10.39 15.43 26.21
N LYS A 21 9.87 14.26 26.56
CA LYS A 21 10.44 12.96 26.18
C LYS A 21 10.29 12.70 24.67
N PHE A 22 9.18 13.12 24.07
CA PHE A 22 8.96 13.11 22.62
C PHE A 22 9.91 14.06 21.88
N MET A 23 10.08 15.29 22.36
CA MET A 23 11.05 16.24 21.82
C MET A 23 12.49 15.75 21.98
N GLN A 24 12.83 15.10 23.10
CA GLN A 24 14.12 14.42 23.28
C GLN A 24 14.31 13.28 22.27
N GLN A 25 13.28 12.48 21.97
CA GLN A 25 13.36 11.43 20.94
C GLN A 25 13.58 11.99 19.53
N ILE A 26 12.88 13.07 19.15
CA ILE A 26 13.09 13.75 17.87
C ILE A 26 14.51 14.31 17.78
N LEU A 27 15.02 14.89 18.86
CA LEU A 27 16.40 15.39 18.90
C LEU A 27 17.40 14.23 18.79
N VAL A 28 17.22 13.10 19.49
CA VAL A 28 18.14 11.94 19.42
C VAL A 28 18.30 11.40 17.99
N GLN A 29 17.29 11.49 17.13
CA GLN A 29 17.41 11.12 15.70
C GLN A 29 18.41 12.00 14.93
N SER A 30 18.63 13.24 15.36
CA SER A 30 19.62 14.17 14.81
C SER A 30 21.01 14.08 15.46
N TYR A 31 21.18 13.27 16.52
CA TYR A 31 22.42 13.17 17.30
C TYR A 31 23.42 12.09 16.84
N HIS A 32 23.13 11.32 15.79
CA HIS A 32 24.09 10.29 15.37
C HIS A 32 25.40 10.83 14.78
N GLY A 33 25.44 12.11 14.37
CA GLY A 33 26.67 12.86 14.07
C GLY A 33 27.68 12.07 13.20
N ARG A 34 28.99 12.30 13.41
CA ARG A 34 30.04 11.51 12.74
C ARG A 34 30.31 10.13 13.38
N SER A 35 29.60 9.78 14.46
CA SER A 35 29.92 8.60 15.26
C SER A 35 29.70 7.27 14.52
N LEU A 36 28.73 7.24 13.61
CA LEU A 36 28.37 6.05 12.81
C LEU A 36 29.16 5.92 11.50
N ILE A 37 29.84 6.98 11.08
CA ILE A 37 30.49 7.07 9.76
C ILE A 37 31.90 6.46 9.79
N GLY A 38 32.49 6.33 10.99
CA GLY A 38 33.89 5.93 11.13
C GLY A 38 34.83 7.01 10.62
N LYS A 39 35.85 6.61 9.85
CA LYS A 39 36.87 7.52 9.28
C LYS A 39 36.54 8.01 7.86
N ARG A 40 35.28 7.92 7.42
CA ARG A 40 34.91 8.41 6.07
C ARG A 40 34.74 9.92 6.09
N ASP A 41 35.09 10.54 4.98
CA ASP A 41 34.98 11.98 4.85
C ASP A 41 33.54 12.41 4.63
N VAL A 42 33.21 13.52 5.27
CA VAL A 42 31.99 14.29 5.02
C VAL A 42 32.29 15.28 3.92
N VAL A 43 31.59 15.16 2.80
CA VAL A 43 31.82 15.96 1.58
C VAL A 43 30.68 16.94 1.32
N GLY A 44 29.48 16.70 1.86
CA GLY A 44 28.31 17.53 1.62
C GLY A 44 27.32 17.55 2.79
N TYR A 45 26.23 18.28 2.58
CA TYR A 45 25.16 18.46 3.57
C TYR A 45 24.24 17.24 3.70
N GLY A 46 24.10 16.44 2.64
CA GLY A 46 23.25 15.25 2.65
C GLY A 46 21.76 15.53 2.75
N PHE A 47 20.98 14.46 2.91
CA PHE A 47 19.54 14.55 3.12
C PHE A 47 19.25 15.09 4.53
N ASN A 48 18.57 16.24 4.64
CA ASN A 48 18.21 16.88 5.91
C ASN A 48 19.37 17.12 6.89
N GLY A 49 20.59 17.33 6.39
CA GLY A 49 21.77 17.52 7.25
C GLY A 49 22.31 16.21 7.85
N SER A 50 21.79 15.05 7.43
CA SER A 50 22.27 13.76 7.90
C SER A 50 23.50 13.31 7.13
N TYR A 51 24.45 12.72 7.87
CA TYR A 51 25.67 12.18 7.29
C TYR A 51 25.51 10.72 6.85
N THR A 52 24.56 10.49 5.96
CA THR A 52 24.26 9.15 5.46
C THR A 52 24.68 9.00 4.00
N TYR A 53 25.17 7.82 3.66
CA TYR A 53 25.48 7.44 2.30
C TYR A 53 24.26 6.80 1.63
N TYR A 54 23.89 7.27 0.44
CA TYR A 54 22.83 6.69 -0.37
C TYR A 54 23.24 6.68 -1.84
N ASP A 55 23.05 5.54 -2.51
CA ASP A 55 23.15 5.41 -3.96
C ASP A 55 21.75 5.57 -4.56
N THR A 56 21.42 6.80 -4.95
CA THR A 56 20.12 7.14 -5.53
C THR A 56 20.30 8.06 -6.72
N THR A 57 19.44 7.93 -7.73
CA THR A 57 19.43 8.80 -8.92
C THR A 57 19.08 10.25 -8.57
N ASP A 58 18.23 10.46 -7.57
CA ASP A 58 17.74 11.80 -7.18
C ASP A 58 18.80 12.62 -6.44
N MET A 59 19.69 11.94 -5.70
CA MET A 59 20.80 12.55 -4.97
C MET A 59 22.11 11.90 -5.40
N PRO A 60 22.67 12.30 -6.55
CA PRO A 60 23.89 11.69 -7.09
C PRO A 60 25.15 12.05 -6.31
N TYR A 61 25.08 12.99 -5.37
CA TYR A 61 26.17 13.39 -4.48
C TYR A 61 25.78 13.15 -3.01
N PRO A 62 26.17 12.00 -2.42
CA PRO A 62 25.86 11.71 -1.03
C PRO A 62 26.64 12.59 -0.05
N ALA A 63 26.18 12.65 1.20
CA ALA A 63 26.78 13.49 2.24
C ALA A 63 28.23 13.08 2.59
N ILE A 64 28.50 11.78 2.50
CA ILE A 64 29.76 11.14 2.88
C ILE A 64 30.30 10.30 1.72
N ARG A 65 31.59 9.97 1.74
CA ARG A 65 32.17 9.00 0.79
C ARG A 65 31.79 7.57 1.16
N PHE A 66 31.81 6.68 0.17
CA PHE A 66 31.51 5.26 0.37
C PHE A 66 32.54 4.57 1.28
N ARG A 67 33.83 4.75 1.01
CA ARG A 67 34.93 4.09 1.76
C ARG A 67 35.65 5.05 2.70
N GLU A 68 36.31 4.49 3.72
CA GLU A 68 37.22 5.23 4.60
C GLU A 68 38.49 5.64 3.84
N GLU A 69 39.15 6.71 4.29
CA GLU A 69 40.42 7.11 3.71
C GLU A 69 41.52 6.10 4.05
N THR A 70 42.21 5.62 3.01
CA THR A 70 43.44 4.85 3.12
C THR A 70 44.60 5.69 2.62
N GLU A 71 45.83 5.40 3.08
CA GLU A 71 47.02 6.19 2.71
C GLU A 71 47.22 6.30 1.19
N GLU A 72 46.91 5.24 0.45
CA GLU A 72 46.97 5.25 -1.02
C GLU A 72 45.99 6.25 -1.63
N ILE A 73 44.76 6.31 -1.11
CA ILE A 73 43.75 7.24 -1.58
C ILE A 73 44.13 8.66 -1.19
N THR A 74 44.65 8.89 0.02
CA THR A 74 45.13 10.20 0.45
C THR A 74 46.20 10.75 -0.51
N ARG A 75 47.17 9.93 -0.92
CA ARG A 75 48.16 10.32 -1.95
C ARG A 75 47.52 10.60 -3.31
N LEU A 76 46.52 9.82 -3.72
CA LEU A 76 45.78 10.08 -4.96
C LEU A 76 44.93 11.35 -4.89
N ARG A 77 44.38 11.70 -3.73
CA ARG A 77 43.67 12.97 -3.49
C ARG A 77 44.60 14.17 -3.57
N GLU A 78 45.84 14.04 -3.12
CA GLU A 78 46.85 15.09 -3.30
C GLU A 78 47.15 15.32 -4.78
N LYS A 79 47.24 14.24 -5.59
CA LYS A 79 47.34 14.36 -7.05
C LYS A 79 46.08 14.94 -7.69
N GLU A 80 44.89 14.60 -7.19
CA GLU A 80 43.60 15.10 -7.68
C GLU A 80 43.47 16.63 -7.58
N LYS A 81 44.21 17.27 -6.67
CA LYS A 81 44.26 18.74 -6.55
C LYS A 81 44.96 19.42 -7.74
N ASN A 82 45.78 18.68 -8.49
CA ASN A 82 46.48 19.18 -9.68
C ASN A 82 45.65 18.93 -10.97
N ASP A 83 46.24 19.15 -12.15
CA ASP A 83 45.56 18.92 -13.43
C ASP A 83 45.16 17.44 -13.63
N TRP A 84 43.88 17.19 -13.88
CA TRP A 84 43.31 15.87 -14.08
C TRP A 84 43.76 15.19 -15.38
N LYS A 85 44.44 15.91 -16.28
CA LYS A 85 45.12 15.30 -17.43
C LYS A 85 46.32 14.43 -17.01
N GLN A 86 46.90 14.68 -15.85
CA GLN A 86 48.02 13.89 -15.32
C GLN A 86 47.58 12.59 -14.63
N LEU A 87 46.29 12.45 -14.33
CA LEU A 87 45.72 11.24 -13.76
C LEU A 87 45.46 10.19 -14.83
N THR A 88 45.95 8.98 -14.58
CA THR A 88 45.66 7.81 -15.42
C THR A 88 44.19 7.41 -15.29
N LEU A 89 43.70 6.66 -16.29
CA LEU A 89 42.32 6.18 -16.30
C LEU A 89 42.00 5.26 -15.11
N GLU A 90 42.98 4.48 -14.67
CA GLU A 90 42.85 3.60 -13.50
C GLU A 90 42.77 4.38 -12.19
N GLU A 91 43.59 5.43 -12.02
CA GLU A 91 43.52 6.31 -10.84
C GLU A 91 42.16 7.01 -10.75
N LYS A 92 41.61 7.47 -11.88
CA LYS A 92 40.25 8.05 -11.95
C LYS A 92 39.19 7.05 -11.52
N LYS A 93 39.24 5.82 -12.03
CA LYS A 93 38.32 4.74 -11.62
C LYS A 93 38.44 4.40 -10.14
N LYS A 94 39.67 4.40 -9.60
CA LYS A 94 39.94 4.14 -8.19
C LYS A 94 39.37 5.25 -7.29
N LEU A 95 39.55 6.52 -7.66
CA LEU A 95 38.92 7.67 -6.98
C LEU A 95 37.39 7.61 -7.04
N TYR A 96 36.84 7.20 -8.18
CA TYR A 96 35.39 7.02 -8.34
C TYR A 96 34.85 5.92 -7.42
N ARG A 97 35.42 4.71 -7.44
CA ARG A 97 35.00 3.58 -6.60
C ARG A 97 35.29 3.74 -5.10
N HIS A 98 36.16 4.69 -4.75
CA HIS A 98 36.35 5.13 -3.37
C HIS A 98 35.22 6.04 -2.90
N SER A 99 34.80 6.97 -3.78
CA SER A 99 33.74 7.94 -3.49
C SER A 99 32.35 7.30 -3.54
N PHE A 100 32.11 6.43 -4.52
CA PHE A 100 30.81 5.82 -4.81
C PHE A 100 30.88 4.29 -4.79
N CYS A 101 29.85 3.63 -4.28
CA CYS A 101 29.72 2.17 -4.35
C CYS A 101 29.30 1.73 -5.75
N LEU A 102 28.18 2.29 -6.24
CA LEU A 102 27.55 1.93 -7.50
C LEU A 102 27.67 3.05 -8.54
N THR A 103 27.70 2.68 -9.82
CA THR A 103 27.47 3.64 -10.91
C THR A 103 25.97 3.86 -11.12
N LEU A 104 25.58 4.98 -11.75
CA LEU A 104 24.18 5.23 -12.07
C LEU A 104 23.56 4.10 -12.92
N SER A 105 24.34 3.53 -13.85
CA SER A 105 23.91 2.38 -14.65
C SER A 105 23.72 1.10 -13.83
N GLU A 106 24.46 0.93 -12.74
CA GLU A 106 24.31 -0.21 -11.82
C GLU A 106 23.08 -0.02 -10.92
N ILE A 107 22.76 1.22 -10.52
CA ILE A 107 21.57 1.56 -9.74
C ILE A 107 20.29 1.33 -10.56
N GLU A 108 20.31 1.73 -11.84
CA GLU A 108 19.16 1.59 -12.75
C GLU A 108 19.01 0.18 -13.34
N ALA A 109 19.94 -0.74 -13.04
CA ALA A 109 19.91 -2.08 -13.61
C ALA A 109 18.65 -2.84 -13.16
N PRO A 110 17.89 -3.45 -14.10
CA PRO A 110 16.68 -4.18 -13.75
C PRO A 110 17.00 -5.46 -12.98
N THR A 111 16.57 -5.54 -11.72
CA THR A 111 16.81 -6.69 -10.82
C THR A 111 15.94 -7.91 -11.15
N GLY A 112 14.84 -7.70 -11.89
CA GLY A 112 13.89 -8.77 -12.23
C GLY A 112 13.00 -9.19 -11.08
N GLU A 113 12.95 -8.42 -9.99
CA GLU A 113 12.10 -8.69 -8.82
C GLU A 113 10.66 -9.00 -9.19
N TRP A 114 10.07 -8.26 -10.14
CA TRP A 114 8.68 -8.43 -10.59
C TRP A 114 8.29 -9.89 -10.89
N LYS A 115 9.24 -10.72 -11.34
CA LYS A 115 9.03 -12.15 -11.60
C LYS A 115 8.76 -12.92 -10.31
N TYR A 116 9.46 -12.59 -9.23
CA TYR A 116 9.27 -13.16 -7.91
C TYR A 116 7.90 -12.78 -7.32
N GLN A 117 7.52 -11.49 -7.37
CA GLN A 117 6.19 -11.11 -6.88
C GLN A 117 5.07 -11.77 -7.70
N LEU A 118 5.23 -11.83 -9.03
CA LEU A 118 4.28 -12.52 -9.91
C LEU A 118 4.17 -14.02 -9.59
N SER A 119 5.28 -14.69 -9.28
CA SER A 119 5.29 -16.09 -8.86
C SER A 119 4.49 -16.31 -7.57
N ILE A 120 4.68 -15.45 -6.56
CA ILE A 120 3.93 -15.52 -5.30
C ILE A 120 2.43 -15.35 -5.56
N ILE A 121 2.04 -14.38 -6.39
CA ILE A 121 0.63 -14.12 -6.71
C ILE A 121 0.00 -15.37 -7.33
N PHE A 122 0.63 -15.95 -8.35
CA PHE A 122 0.11 -17.16 -9.01
C PHE A 122 0.07 -18.37 -8.09
N PHE A 123 1.06 -18.52 -7.20
CA PHE A 123 1.09 -19.59 -6.22
C PHE A 123 -0.09 -19.50 -5.24
N LEU A 124 -0.37 -18.31 -4.70
CA LEU A 124 -1.48 -18.09 -3.79
C LEU A 124 -2.84 -18.27 -4.46
N VAL A 125 -2.99 -17.79 -5.71
CA VAL A 125 -4.20 -18.02 -6.51
C VAL A 125 -4.39 -19.51 -6.80
N GLY A 126 -3.31 -20.23 -7.14
CA GLY A 126 -3.34 -21.67 -7.36
C GLY A 126 -3.79 -22.43 -6.12
N ILE A 127 -3.26 -22.09 -4.95
CA ILE A 127 -3.66 -22.67 -3.67
C ILE A 127 -5.14 -22.38 -3.38
N ALA A 128 -5.61 -21.14 -3.59
CA ALA A 128 -7.00 -20.77 -3.35
C ALA A 128 -7.97 -21.59 -4.24
N LEU A 129 -7.65 -21.72 -5.53
CA LEU A 129 -8.44 -22.52 -6.48
C LEU A 129 -8.41 -24.01 -6.15
N TYR A 130 -7.25 -24.53 -5.70
CA TYR A 130 -7.12 -25.90 -5.24
C TYR A 130 -8.03 -26.18 -4.04
N TYR A 131 -7.96 -25.34 -2.99
CA TYR A 131 -8.82 -25.49 -1.81
C TYR A 131 -10.30 -25.33 -2.14
N PHE A 132 -10.66 -24.39 -3.02
CA PHE A 132 -12.04 -24.25 -3.47
C PHE A 132 -12.54 -25.51 -4.17
N SER A 133 -11.74 -26.07 -5.08
CA SER A 133 -12.08 -27.30 -5.82
C SER A 133 -12.17 -28.51 -4.90
N PHE A 134 -11.23 -28.64 -3.96
CA PHE A 134 -11.23 -29.67 -2.92
C PHE A 134 -12.50 -29.58 -2.06
N ALA A 135 -12.84 -28.38 -1.59
CA ALA A 135 -14.04 -28.18 -0.81
C ALA A 135 -15.29 -28.52 -1.62
N ARG A 136 -15.40 -28.03 -2.86
CA ARG A 136 -16.52 -28.34 -3.80
C ARG A 136 -16.72 -29.83 -4.03
N ARG A 137 -15.65 -30.63 -4.01
CA ARG A 137 -15.70 -32.08 -4.21
C ARG A 137 -16.17 -32.84 -2.98
N HIS A 138 -15.75 -32.41 -1.78
CA HIS A 138 -15.90 -33.19 -0.55
C HIS A 138 -16.99 -32.68 0.41
N PHE A 139 -17.26 -31.38 0.46
CA PHE A 139 -18.16 -30.78 1.47
C PHE A 139 -19.47 -30.23 0.91
N PHE A 140 -19.52 -29.83 -0.37
CA PHE A 140 -20.72 -29.22 -0.93
C PHE A 140 -21.72 -30.28 -1.42
N ALA A 141 -22.99 -30.09 -1.07
CA ALA A 141 -24.11 -30.89 -1.56
C ALA A 141 -24.26 -30.79 -3.10
N PRO A 142 -24.92 -31.78 -3.74
CA PRO A 142 -25.26 -31.66 -5.16
C PRO A 142 -26.09 -30.40 -5.40
N LEU A 143 -25.93 -29.81 -6.59
CA LEU A 143 -26.70 -28.64 -6.96
C LEU A 143 -28.20 -28.96 -6.94
N PRO A 144 -29.07 -28.02 -6.53
CA PRO A 144 -30.51 -28.23 -6.59
C PRO A 144 -30.95 -28.43 -8.04
N LYS A 145 -31.99 -29.27 -8.24
CA LYS A 145 -32.52 -29.62 -9.56
C LYS A 145 -32.96 -28.39 -10.37
N SER A 146 -33.40 -27.32 -9.70
CA SER A 146 -33.73 -26.04 -10.31
C SER A 146 -32.57 -25.37 -11.06
N MET A 147 -31.32 -25.75 -10.79
CA MET A 147 -30.15 -25.16 -11.42
C MET A 147 -29.64 -25.98 -12.62
N THR A 148 -30.25 -27.13 -12.93
CA THR A 148 -29.99 -27.86 -14.18
C THR A 148 -30.62 -27.13 -15.37
N PRO A 149 -30.18 -27.38 -16.61
CA PRO A 149 -30.78 -26.76 -17.80
C PRO A 149 -32.30 -26.97 -17.87
N GLU A 150 -32.77 -28.17 -17.53
CA GLU A 150 -34.18 -28.52 -17.51
C GLU A 150 -34.92 -27.78 -16.39
N GLY A 151 -34.38 -27.80 -15.17
CA GLY A 151 -34.98 -27.09 -14.04
C GLY A 151 -35.03 -25.57 -14.22
N LYS A 152 -34.08 -24.99 -14.98
CA LYS A 152 -34.11 -23.57 -15.36
C LYS A 152 -35.25 -23.28 -16.33
N GLN A 153 -35.48 -24.14 -17.32
CA GLN A 153 -36.61 -24.00 -18.24
C GLN A 153 -37.94 -24.13 -17.50
N GLU A 154 -38.07 -25.11 -16.60
CA GLU A 154 -39.26 -25.28 -15.76
C GLU A 154 -39.52 -24.04 -14.89
N LEU A 155 -38.46 -23.44 -14.32
CA LEU A 155 -38.56 -22.20 -13.56
C LEU A 155 -38.99 -21.01 -14.43
N GLU A 156 -38.50 -20.89 -15.65
CA GLU A 156 -38.90 -19.82 -16.57
C GLU A 156 -40.38 -19.95 -16.95
N ILE A 157 -40.81 -21.16 -17.25
CA ILE A 157 -42.22 -21.48 -17.52
C ILE A 157 -43.07 -21.15 -16.29
N TRP A 158 -42.64 -21.57 -15.10
CA TRP A 158 -43.34 -21.30 -13.85
C TRP A 158 -43.43 -19.79 -13.56
N LYS A 159 -42.35 -19.03 -13.78
CA LYS A 159 -42.36 -17.56 -13.68
C LYS A 159 -43.34 -16.93 -14.67
N PHE A 160 -43.38 -17.41 -15.91
CA PHE A 160 -44.32 -16.93 -16.93
C PHE A 160 -45.77 -17.12 -16.49
N TYR A 161 -46.15 -18.33 -16.05
CA TYR A 161 -47.51 -18.59 -15.58
C TYR A 161 -47.86 -17.78 -14.32
N THR A 162 -46.93 -17.70 -13.36
CA THR A 162 -47.15 -16.96 -12.12
C THR A 162 -47.37 -15.47 -12.38
N ASN A 163 -46.56 -14.86 -13.25
CA ASN A 163 -46.72 -13.45 -13.65
C ASN A 163 -48.07 -13.22 -14.37
N ARG A 164 -48.51 -14.16 -15.22
CA ARG A 164 -49.83 -14.08 -15.87
C ARG A 164 -50.98 -14.20 -14.87
N ILE A 165 -50.91 -15.15 -13.94
CA ILE A 165 -51.96 -15.33 -12.92
C ILE A 165 -52.02 -14.09 -12.02
N GLN A 166 -50.88 -13.55 -11.58
CA GLN A 166 -50.84 -12.31 -10.80
C GLN A 166 -51.45 -11.13 -11.55
N PHE A 167 -51.19 -11.00 -12.87
CA PHE A 167 -51.83 -9.98 -13.69
C PHE A 167 -53.35 -10.15 -13.76
N LEU A 168 -53.85 -11.37 -13.93
CA LEU A 168 -55.29 -11.65 -13.97
C LEU A 168 -55.96 -11.35 -12.63
N VAL A 169 -55.34 -11.73 -11.51
CA VAL A 169 -55.81 -11.41 -10.16
C VAL A 169 -55.81 -9.91 -9.92
N TRP A 170 -54.75 -9.20 -10.34
CA TRP A 170 -54.69 -7.74 -10.27
C TRP A 170 -55.81 -7.09 -11.11
N LEU A 171 -56.03 -7.57 -12.32
CA LEU A 171 -57.06 -7.07 -13.24
C LEU A 171 -58.46 -7.28 -12.67
N GLN A 172 -58.75 -8.47 -12.14
CA GLN A 172 -60.02 -8.79 -11.48
C GLN A 172 -60.25 -7.87 -10.27
N ASN A 173 -59.24 -7.69 -9.42
CA ASN A 173 -59.32 -6.78 -8.28
C ASN A 173 -59.48 -5.31 -8.70
N SER A 174 -58.93 -4.91 -9.84
CA SER A 174 -59.10 -3.57 -10.41
C SER A 174 -60.53 -3.34 -10.92
N ILE A 175 -61.07 -4.30 -11.68
CA ILE A 175 -62.46 -4.28 -12.19
C ILE A 175 -63.46 -4.27 -11.03
N MET A 176 -63.26 -5.14 -10.04
CA MET A 176 -64.13 -5.20 -8.84
C MET A 176 -64.12 -3.89 -8.06
N ARG A 177 -62.95 -3.25 -7.88
CA ARG A 177 -62.85 -1.92 -7.24
C ARG A 177 -63.62 -0.85 -8.02
N LYS A 178 -63.53 -0.86 -9.36
CA LYS A 178 -64.26 0.09 -10.22
C LYS A 178 -65.77 -0.14 -10.19
N ALA A 179 -66.21 -1.40 -10.19
CA ALA A 179 -67.63 -1.76 -10.10
C ALA A 179 -68.26 -1.39 -8.74
N ILE A 180 -67.52 -1.58 -7.63
CA ILE A 180 -67.96 -1.15 -6.30
C ILE A 180 -68.05 0.38 -6.20
N GLY A 181 -67.05 1.10 -6.71
CA GLY A 181 -67.07 2.57 -6.76
C GLY A 181 -68.25 3.13 -7.58
N ASN A 182 -68.54 2.54 -8.74
CA ASN A 182 -69.69 2.93 -9.55
C ASN A 182 -71.04 2.56 -8.90
N LYS A 183 -71.15 1.44 -8.19
CA LYS A 183 -72.35 1.10 -7.42
C LYS A 183 -72.65 2.11 -6.31
N PHE A 184 -71.62 2.61 -5.62
CA PHE A 184 -71.79 3.67 -4.61
C PHE A 184 -72.26 5.00 -5.22
N LEU A 185 -71.77 5.37 -6.41
CA LEU A 185 -72.21 6.57 -7.12
C LEU A 185 -73.67 6.47 -7.58
N ILE A 186 -74.08 5.31 -8.13
CA ILE A 186 -75.46 5.09 -8.61
C ILE A 186 -76.45 5.04 -7.44
N CYS A 187 -76.10 4.42 -6.31
CA CYS A 187 -76.96 4.42 -5.12
C CYS A 187 -77.09 5.81 -4.46
N SER A 188 -76.15 6.73 -4.67
CA SER A 188 -76.27 8.11 -4.16
C SER A 188 -77.15 9.03 -5.03
N ALA A 189 -77.42 8.63 -6.28
CA ALA A 189 -78.19 9.41 -7.25
C ALA A 189 -79.70 9.07 -7.28
N ILE A 190 -80.15 8.11 -6.47
CA ILE A 190 -81.56 7.65 -6.40
C ILE A 190 -82.21 8.11 -5.07
N LYS A 191 -81.90 9.31 -4.60
CA LYS A 191 -82.49 9.88 -3.38
C LYS A 191 -83.08 11.26 -3.63
#